data_AF-A0A7Y5RCX5-F1
#
_entry.id   AF-A0A7Y5RCX5-F1
#
_cell.length_a   1.000
_cell.length_b   1.000
_cell.length_c   1.000
_cell.angle_alpha   90.00
_cell.angle_beta   90.00
_cell.angle_gamma   90.00
#
_symmetry.space_group_name_H-M   'P 1'
#
loop_
_entity.id
_entity.type
_entity.pdbx_description
1 polymer ?
#
loop_
_entity_poly.entity_id
_entity_poly.type
_entity_poly.pdbx_seq_one_letter_code
_entity_poly.pdbx_strand_id
1 'polypeptide(L)'
;MTIPADVFPLSAVGTVAGLVGFGGSMGGAIFGIIAGRMLQHGFSYTALFFLVGTFHLIGFLALAWLGGRIQPLRSKDLREIESLA
;
A
#
# COMPACT_ATOMS: atom_id res chain seq x y z
N MET A 1 -3.28 -6.43 -2.71
CA MET A 1 -3.30 -6.62 -1.25
C MET A 1 -2.75 -8.00 -0.92
N THR A 2 -1.43 -8.15 -0.87
CA THR A 2 -0.79 -9.40 -0.44
C THR A 2 0.01 -9.19 0.84
N ILE A 3 0.71 -8.05 0.95
CA ILE A 3 1.57 -7.70 2.09
C ILE A 3 0.95 -7.93 3.48
N PRO A 4 -0.32 -7.55 3.78
CA PRO A 4 -0.89 -7.85 5.09
C PRO A 4 -0.96 -9.35 5.40
N ALA A 5 -1.29 -10.18 4.41
CA ALA A 5 -1.33 -11.63 4.55
C ALA A 5 0.09 -12.24 4.61
N ASP A 6 1.06 -11.63 3.94
CA ASP A 6 2.44 -12.11 3.88
C ASP A 6 3.26 -11.76 5.14
N VAL A 7 2.91 -10.69 5.84
CA VAL A 7 3.74 -10.10 6.92
C VAL A 7 3.12 -10.23 8.32
N PHE A 8 1.78 -10.29 8.44
CA PHE A 8 1.09 -10.28 9.74
C PHE A 8 0.52 -11.66 10.09
N PRO A 9 0.38 -11.98 11.39
CA PRO A 9 -0.26 -13.22 11.83
C PRO A 9 -1.73 -13.26 11.37
N LEU A 10 -2.25 -14.46 11.06
CA LEU A 10 -3.62 -14.66 10.54
C LEU A 10 -4.71 -13.88 11.32
N SER A 11 -4.59 -13.82 12.64
CA SER A 11 -5.54 -13.13 13.52
C SER A 11 -5.58 -11.61 13.31
N ALA A 12 -4.52 -11.00 12.79
CA ALA A 12 -4.40 -9.56 12.59
C ALA A 12 -4.59 -9.12 11.12
N VAL A 13 -4.54 -10.05 10.16
CA VAL A 13 -4.61 -9.75 8.71
C VAL A 13 -5.86 -8.94 8.37
N GLY A 14 -7.03 -9.33 8.90
CA GLY A 14 -8.29 -8.63 8.64
C GLY A 14 -8.29 -7.18 9.12
N THR A 15 -7.77 -6.93 10.33
CA THR A 15 -7.67 -5.59 10.91
C THR A 15 -6.71 -4.70 10.11
N VAL A 16 -5.53 -5.23 9.77
CA VAL A 16 -4.53 -4.48 9.00
C VAL A 16 -5.04 -4.19 7.59
N ALA A 17 -5.64 -5.17 6.91
CA ALA A 17 -6.24 -4.97 5.60
C ALA A 17 -7.37 -3.93 5.65
N GLY A 18 -8.20 -3.96 6.70
CA GLY A 18 -9.24 -2.96 6.94
C GLY A 18 -8.69 -1.55 7.12
N LEU A 19 -7.63 -1.38 7.91
CA LEU A 19 -6.97 -0.09 8.11
C LEU A 19 -6.34 0.45 6.83
N VAL A 20 -5.68 -0.40 6.05
CA VAL A 20 -5.12 -0.02 4.74
C VAL A 20 -6.25 0.40 3.78
N GLY A 21 -7.34 -0.37 3.74
CA GLY A 21 -8.52 -0.04 2.93
C GLY A 21 -9.17 1.28 3.34
N PHE A 22 -9.31 1.51 4.64
CA PHE A 22 -9.80 2.78 5.19
C PHE A 22 -8.91 3.96 4.78
N GLY A 23 -7.59 3.82 4.94
CA GLY A 23 -6.62 4.83 4.52
C GLY A 23 -6.71 5.15 3.02
N GLY A 24 -6.85 4.11 2.18
CA GLY A 24 -7.03 4.27 0.74
C GLY A 24 -8.30 5.02 0.37
N SER A 25 -9.44 4.65 0.97
CA SER A 25 -10.73 5.32 0.73
C SER A 25 -10.74 6.77 1.20
N MET A 26 -10.20 7.04 2.40
CA MET A 26 -10.09 8.39 2.93
C MET A 26 -9.17 9.26 2.07
N GLY A 27 -8.02 8.71 1.65
CA GLY A 27 -7.11 9.37 0.70
C GLY A 27 -7.79 9.70 -0.62
N GLY A 28 -8.56 8.75 -1.18
CA GLY A 28 -9.35 8.94 -2.39
C GLY A 28 -10.40 10.06 -2.26
N ALA A 29 -11.12 10.11 -1.14
CA ALA A 29 -12.10 11.16 -0.89
C ALA A 29 -11.46 12.56 -0.82
N ILE A 30 -10.35 12.69 -0.08
CA ILE A 30 -9.59 13.94 0.02
C ILE A 30 -9.05 14.35 -1.36
N PHE A 31 -8.49 13.39 -2.12
CA PHE A 31 -7.97 13.66 -3.45
C PHE A 31 -9.05 14.06 -4.45
N GLY A 32 -10.26 13.51 -4.34
CA GLY A 32 -11.40 13.93 -5.15
C GLY A 32 -11.70 15.43 -5.00
N ILE A 33 -11.66 15.93 -3.76
CA ILE A 33 -11.86 17.37 -3.49
C ILE A 33 -10.72 18.20 -4.07
N ILE A 34 -9.46 17.78 -3.87
CA ILE A 34 -8.28 18.48 -4.39
C ILE A 34 -8.32 18.52 -5.93
N ALA A 35 -8.61 17.39 -6.57
CA ALA A 35 -8.75 17.24 -8.01
C ALA A 35 -9.80 18.21 -8.57
N GLY A 36 -11.01 18.22 -7.96
CA GLY A 36 -12.07 19.14 -8.35
C GLY A 36 -11.64 20.61 -8.25
N ARG A 37 -10.96 20.98 -7.15
CA ARG A 37 -10.49 22.35 -6.94
C ARG A 37 -9.39 22.77 -7.92
N MET A 38 -8.45 21.87 -8.25
CA MET A 38 -7.41 22.13 -9.24
C MET A 38 -8.01 22.39 -10.63
N LEU A 39 -8.95 21.55 -11.06
CA LEU A 39 -9.62 21.72 -12.35
C LEU A 39 -10.42 23.01 -12.41
N GLN A 40 -11.11 23.39 -11.32
CA GLN A 40 -11.82 24.67 -11.23
C GLN A 40 -10.89 25.89 -11.34
N HIS A 41 -9.64 25.79 -10.90
CA HIS A 41 -8.63 26.86 -11.04
C HIS A 41 -7.95 26.87 -12.42
N GLY A 42 -8.39 26.03 -13.36
CA GLY A 42 -7.88 25.98 -14.73
C GLY A 42 -6.65 25.09 -14.93
N PHE A 43 -6.27 24.26 -13.96
CA PHE A 43 -5.23 23.25 -14.17
C PHE A 43 -5.72 22.14 -15.12
N SER A 44 -4.78 21.55 -15.86
CA SER A 44 -5.07 20.45 -16.79
C SER A 44 -5.09 19.09 -16.10
N TYR A 45 -5.86 18.15 -16.67
CA TYR A 45 -5.83 16.74 -16.24
C TYR A 45 -4.44 16.12 -16.36
N THR A 46 -3.63 16.56 -17.32
CA THR A 46 -2.23 16.12 -17.47
C THR A 46 -1.41 16.43 -16.22
N ALA A 47 -1.49 17.67 -15.72
CA ALA A 47 -0.78 18.06 -14.51
C ALA A 47 -1.29 17.30 -13.28
N LEU A 48 -2.61 17.10 -13.19
CA LEU A 48 -3.24 16.35 -12.12
C LEU A 48 -2.78 14.89 -12.09
N PHE A 49 -2.87 14.18 -13.22
CA PHE A 49 -2.45 12.78 -13.30
C PHE A 49 -0.95 12.62 -13.15
N PHE A 50 -0.15 13.58 -13.61
CA PHE A 50 1.29 13.57 -13.35
C PHE A 50 1.57 13.64 -11.84
N LEU A 51 0.90 14.55 -11.12
CA LEU A 51 1.05 14.69 -9.68
C LEU A 51 0.60 13.42 -8.94
N VAL A 52 -0.62 12.95 -9.20
CA VAL A 52 -1.20 11.75 -8.55
C VAL A 52 -0.41 10.49 -8.90
N GLY A 53 0.13 10.41 -10.11
CA GLY A 53 0.97 9.30 -10.55
C GLY A 53 2.20 9.11 -9.66
N THR A 54 2.81 10.21 -9.17
CA THR A 54 3.99 10.13 -8.30
C THR A 54 3.72 9.41 -6.98
N PHE A 55 2.48 9.38 -6.50
CA PHE A 55 2.12 8.72 -5.25
C PHE A 55 2.30 7.20 -5.29
N HIS A 56 2.18 6.57 -6.46
CA HIS A 56 2.47 5.15 -6.59
C HIS A 56 3.95 4.87 -6.31
N LEU A 57 4.83 5.73 -6.82
CA LEU A 57 6.26 5.62 -6.58
C LEU A 57 6.61 5.92 -5.12
N ILE A 58 6.01 6.96 -4.53
CA ILE A 58 6.20 7.28 -3.10
C ILE A 58 5.72 6.12 -2.22
N GLY A 59 4.54 5.56 -2.50
CA GLY A 59 4.00 4.42 -1.76
C GLY A 59 4.89 3.19 -1.89
N PHE A 60 5.36 2.89 -3.10
CA PHE A 60 6.33 1.81 -3.32
C PHE A 60 7.62 2.02 -2.53
N LEU A 61 8.22 3.21 -2.59
CA LEU A 61 9.44 3.53 -1.86
C LEU A 61 9.25 3.47 -0.35
N ALA A 62 8.12 3.94 0.16
CA ALA A 62 7.78 3.85 1.58
C ALA A 62 7.67 2.38 2.02
N LEU A 63 7.01 1.53 1.22
CA LEU A 63 6.92 0.09 1.51
C LEU A 63 8.28 -0.61 1.41
N ALA A 64 9.09 -0.31 0.39
CA ALA A 64 10.41 -0.90 0.24
C ALA A 64 11.37 -0.48 1.37
N TRP A 65 11.28 0.78 1.78
CA TRP A 65 12.10 1.32 2.87
C TRP A 65 11.67 0.75 4.23
N LEU A 66 10.37 0.69 4.51
CA LEU A 66 9.83 0.17 5.76
C LEU A 66 9.93 -1.35 5.87
N GLY A 67 9.74 -2.06 4.75
CA GLY A 67 9.82 -3.53 4.67
C GLY A 67 11.24 -4.08 4.77
N GLY A 68 12.26 -3.23 4.55
CA GLY A 68 13.66 -3.60 4.70
C GLY A 68 14.13 -4.66 3.68
N ARG A 69 15.11 -5.48 4.07
CA ARG A 69 15.72 -6.49 3.20
C ARG A 69 14.77 -7.70 3.04
N ILE A 70 14.16 -7.82 1.87
CA ILE A 70 13.42 -9.03 1.50
C ILE A 70 14.43 -10.14 1.15
N GLN A 71 14.46 -11.20 1.94
CA GLN A 71 15.33 -12.37 1.72
C GLN A 71 14.49 -13.64 1.55
N PRO A 72 14.93 -14.60 0.72
CA PRO A 72 14.28 -15.90 0.64
C PRO A 72 14.29 -16.60 2.00
N LEU A 73 13.17 -17.25 2.35
CA LEU A 73 13.09 -18.11 3.53
C LEU A 73 14.16 -19.21 3.44
N ARG A 74 14.87 -19.48 4.55
CA ARG A 74 15.85 -20.58 4.53
C ARG A 74 15.10 -21.90 4.50
N SER A 75 15.73 -22.91 3.90
CA SER A 75 15.18 -24.26 3.80
C SER A 75 14.92 -24.94 5.15
N LYS A 76 15.52 -24.46 6.26
CA LYS A 76 15.21 -24.95 7.61
C LYS A 76 13.87 -24.39 8.09
N ASP A 77 13.67 -23.08 7.97
CA ASP A 77 12.46 -22.36 8.38
C ASP A 77 11.23 -22.88 7.60
N LEU A 78 11.40 -23.19 6.31
CA LEU A 78 10.35 -23.79 5.49
C LEU A 78 9.88 -25.16 6.01
N ARG A 79 10.83 -26.05 6.34
CA ARG A 79 10.51 -27.38 6.88
C ARG A 79 9.82 -27.32 8.24
N GLU A 80 10.18 -26.33 9.06
CA GLU A 80 9.55 -26.09 10.35
C GLU A 80 8.08 -25.65 10.17
N ILE A 81 7.81 -24.71 9.27
CA ILE A 81 6.45 -24.27 8.94
C ILE A 81 5.62 -25.42 8.36
N GLU A 82 6.17 -26.22 7.44
CA GLU A 82 5.49 -27.40 6.87
C GLU A 82 5.17 -28.47 7.92
N SER A 83 5.96 -28.57 9.01
CA SER A 83 5.69 -29.52 10.10
C SER A 83 4.59 -29.07 11.06
N LEU A 84 4.25 -27.78 11.04
CA LEU A 84 3.22 -27.14 11.87
C LEU A 84 1.87 -26.99 11.13
N ALA A 85 1.85 -27.25 9.83
CA ALA A 85 0.67 -27.20 8.95
C ALA A 85 0.04 -28.60 8.80
#